data_AF-L9ZPR0-F1
#
_entry.id   AF-L9ZPR0-F1
#
_cell.length_a   1.000
_cell.length_b   1.000
_cell.length_c   1.000
_cell.angle_alpha   90.00
_cell.angle_beta   90.00
_cell.angle_gamma   90.00
#
_symmetry.space_group_name_H-M   'P 1'
#
loop_
_entity.id
_entity.type
_entity.pdbx_description
1 polymer ?
#
loop_
_entity_poly.entity_id
_entity_poly.type
_entity_poly.pdbx_seq_one_letter_code
_entity_poly.pdbx_strand_id
1 'polypeptide(L)'
;MPFDTHPIPWEKLPPDWGPTEYGDGRFVYHHGQSSIVLVADRTEAAQSHPGFGLCGYWELRYRYLLGDRTVSEAIARVSNRSAAVSGLLKCMHRVHDSVERPSDPIEVMETLGKISFSDFVPENRSPSG
;
A
#
# COMPACT_ATOMS: atom_id res chain seq x y z
N MET A 1 5.66 7.80 -27.22
CA MET A 1 4.64 7.08 -26.42
C MET A 1 5.36 6.57 -25.18
N PRO A 2 5.20 7.18 -23.98
CA PRO A 2 5.80 6.57 -22.81
C PRO A 2 5.02 5.28 -22.54
N PHE A 3 5.73 4.17 -22.50
CA PHE A 3 5.18 2.86 -22.19
C PHE A 3 4.42 2.94 -20.85
N ASP A 4 3.17 2.50 -20.83
CA ASP A 4 2.40 2.09 -19.64
C ASP A 4 3.13 0.94 -18.93
N THR A 5 4.35 1.22 -18.48
CA THR A 5 5.23 0.25 -17.86
C THR A 5 4.71 0.06 -16.46
N HIS A 6 4.06 -1.08 -16.27
CA HIS A 6 3.59 -1.53 -14.98
C HIS A 6 4.69 -1.30 -13.92
N PRO A 7 4.41 -0.56 -12.82
CA PRO A 7 5.46 -0.09 -11.90
C PRO A 7 6.21 -1.21 -11.16
N ILE A 8 5.56 -2.35 -10.92
CA ILE A 8 6.21 -3.57 -10.43
C ILE A 8 6.33 -4.52 -11.61
N PRO A 9 7.51 -5.04 -11.96
CA PRO A 9 7.61 -6.05 -13.01
C PRO A 9 6.81 -7.33 -12.65
N TRP A 10 6.11 -7.90 -13.63
CA TRP A 10 5.22 -9.06 -13.42
C TRP A 10 5.96 -10.27 -12.82
N GLU A 11 7.21 -10.48 -13.20
CA GLU A 11 8.06 -11.56 -12.70
C GLU A 11 8.43 -11.44 -11.22
N LYS A 12 8.18 -10.28 -10.61
CA LYS A 12 8.43 -10.04 -9.18
C LYS A 12 7.18 -10.22 -8.32
N LEU A 13 5.99 -10.22 -8.92
CA LEU A 13 4.76 -10.36 -8.14
C LEU A 13 4.66 -11.77 -7.57
N PRO A 14 4.26 -11.93 -6.29
CA PRO A 14 3.93 -13.25 -5.78
C PRO A 14 2.72 -13.82 -6.53
N PRO A 15 2.53 -15.16 -6.49
CA PRO A 15 1.34 -15.81 -7.03
C PRO A 15 0.04 -15.16 -6.55
N ASP A 16 -0.99 -15.19 -7.40
CA ASP A 16 -2.32 -14.62 -7.17
C ASP A 16 -2.40 -13.09 -7.01
N TRP A 17 -1.28 -12.37 -7.05
CA TRP A 17 -1.30 -10.91 -7.08
C TRP A 17 -1.34 -10.38 -8.51
N GLY A 18 -2.23 -9.43 -8.75
CA GLY A 18 -2.33 -8.73 -10.03
C GLY A 18 -2.74 -7.27 -9.86
N PRO A 19 -2.29 -6.39 -10.76
CA PRO A 19 -2.74 -5.01 -10.74
C PRO A 19 -4.17 -4.88 -11.22
N THR A 20 -4.88 -3.96 -10.58
CA THR A 20 -6.23 -3.55 -10.98
C THR A 20 -6.24 -2.13 -11.52
N GLU A 21 -5.32 -1.28 -11.05
CA GLU A 21 -5.20 0.12 -11.46
C GLU A 21 -3.73 0.55 -11.31
N TYR A 22 -3.19 1.27 -12.30
CA TYR A 22 -1.90 1.93 -12.18
C TYR A 22 -1.88 3.23 -12.98
N GLY A 23 -1.32 4.28 -12.38
CA GLY A 23 -1.15 5.60 -12.98
C GLY A 23 -0.15 6.46 -12.20
N ASP A 24 0.03 7.72 -12.58
CA ASP A 24 1.08 8.58 -12.01
C ASP A 24 0.96 8.85 -10.50
N GLY A 25 -0.24 8.71 -9.94
CA GLY A 25 -0.52 8.96 -8.52
C GLY A 25 -1.15 7.80 -7.77
N ARG A 26 -1.33 6.63 -8.40
CA ARG A 26 -2.10 5.55 -7.79
C ARG A 26 -1.72 4.18 -8.32
N PHE A 27 -1.53 3.23 -7.41
CA PHE A 27 -1.32 1.82 -7.72
C PHE A 27 -2.25 0.96 -6.89
N VAL A 28 -2.95 0.02 -7.52
CA VAL A 28 -3.89 -0.89 -6.87
C VAL A 28 -3.57 -2.31 -7.31
N TYR A 29 -3.38 -3.18 -6.32
CA TYR A 29 -3.15 -4.60 -6.52
C TYR A 29 -4.14 -5.41 -5.73
N HIS A 30 -4.71 -6.41 -6.39
CA HIS A 30 -5.70 -7.33 -5.83
C HIS A 30 -5.10 -8.73 -5.72
N HIS A 31 -5.46 -9.43 -4.66
CA HIS A 31 -5.14 -10.84 -4.49
C HIS A 31 -6.29 -11.71 -5.00
N GLY A 32 -6.09 -12.48 -6.06
CA GLY A 32 -7.13 -13.22 -6.78
C GLY A 32 -8.00 -14.16 -5.94
N GLN A 33 -7.44 -14.71 -4.86
CA GLN A 33 -8.13 -15.68 -3.99
C GLN A 33 -8.78 -15.05 -2.74
N SER A 34 -8.65 -13.73 -2.52
CA SER A 34 -9.23 -13.06 -1.35
C SER A 34 -9.72 -11.66 -1.68
N SER A 35 -10.54 -11.06 -0.80
CA SER A 35 -11.01 -9.67 -0.99
C SER A 35 -9.95 -8.62 -0.66
N ILE A 36 -8.67 -9.00 -0.68
CA ILE A 36 -7.57 -8.15 -0.26
C ILE A 36 -7.12 -7.27 -1.42
N VAL A 37 -7.02 -5.99 -1.12
CA VAL A 37 -6.49 -5.01 -2.04
C VAL A 37 -5.43 -4.17 -1.33
N LEU A 38 -4.25 -4.10 -1.93
CA LEU A 38 -3.19 -3.19 -1.51
C LEU A 38 -3.15 -1.99 -2.44
N VAL A 39 -3.08 -0.80 -1.86
CA VAL A 39 -3.13 0.46 -2.59
C VAL A 39 -1.95 1.34 -2.19
N ALA A 40 -1.37 2.02 -3.16
CA ALA A 40 -0.50 3.17 -2.92
C ALA A 40 -1.14 4.39 -3.56
N ASP A 41 -1.53 5.37 -2.74
CA ASP A 41 -2.15 6.61 -3.17
C ASP A 41 -1.19 7.78 -2.93
N ARG A 42 -0.89 8.57 -3.96
CA ARG A 42 -0.09 9.79 -3.84
C ARG A 42 -0.96 10.91 -3.28
N THR A 43 -0.49 11.53 -2.20
CA THR A 43 -1.03 12.75 -1.63
C THR A 43 -0.10 13.91 -1.95
N GLU A 44 -0.63 14.96 -2.59
CA GLU A 44 0.15 16.15 -2.95
C GLU A 44 0.37 17.09 -1.75
N ALA A 45 1.41 17.94 -1.83
CA ALA A 45 1.76 18.90 -0.79
C ALA A 45 0.61 19.81 -0.33
N ALA A 46 -0.29 20.21 -1.24
CA ALA A 46 -1.42 21.06 -0.88
C ALA A 46 -2.36 20.41 0.15
N GLN A 47 -2.34 19.07 0.23
CA GLN A 47 -3.08 18.26 1.20
C GLN A 47 -2.16 17.56 2.21
N SER A 48 -0.84 17.77 2.12
CA SER A 48 0.14 17.20 3.03
C SER A 48 0.45 18.21 4.14
N HIS A 49 0.60 17.73 5.38
CA HIS A 49 0.94 18.62 6.48
C HIS A 49 2.30 19.31 6.25
N PRO A 50 2.38 20.65 6.36
CA PRO A 50 3.59 21.41 6.02
C PRO A 50 4.79 21.12 6.93
N GLY A 51 4.61 20.34 8.01
CA GLY A 51 5.63 20.06 9.02
C GLY A 51 6.82 19.21 8.54
N PHE A 52 6.77 18.61 7.34
CA PHE A 52 7.83 17.72 6.85
C PHE A 52 8.69 18.27 5.70
N GLY A 53 8.37 19.45 5.15
CA GLY A 53 9.11 20.00 3.99
C GLY A 53 9.03 19.13 2.72
N LEU A 54 8.09 18.17 2.67
CA LEU A 54 7.87 17.28 1.54
C LEU A 54 6.85 17.89 0.56
N CYS A 55 7.13 17.79 -0.74
CA CYS A 55 6.21 18.20 -1.82
C CYS A 55 5.00 17.24 -1.99
N GLY A 56 4.91 16.19 -1.18
CA GLY A 56 3.88 15.16 -1.17
C GLY A 56 4.40 13.86 -0.55
N TYR A 57 3.51 12.90 -0.33
CA TYR A 57 3.87 11.55 0.12
C TYR A 57 2.99 10.50 -0.57
N TRP A 58 3.33 9.24 -0.42
CA TRP A 58 2.52 8.10 -0.84
C TRP A 58 2.02 7.38 0.39
N GLU A 59 0.71 7.15 0.47
CA GLU A 59 0.10 6.35 1.53
C GLU A 59 -0.13 4.94 1.03
N LEU A 60 0.48 3.97 1.72
CA LEU A 60 0.23 2.56 1.52
C LEU A 60 -0.97 2.17 2.37
N ARG A 61 -1.96 1.55 1.73
CA ARG A 61 -3.23 1.19 2.36
C ARG A 61 -3.59 -0.26 2.09
N TYR A 62 -4.20 -0.88 3.07
CA TYR A 62 -4.84 -2.18 2.99
C TYR A 62 -6.35 -2.00 2.91
N ARG A 63 -7.01 -2.68 1.97
CA ARG A 63 -8.46 -2.69 1.83
C ARG A 63 -8.97 -4.12 1.87
N TYR A 64 -10.10 -4.30 2.54
CA TYR A 64 -10.77 -5.59 2.67
C TYR A 64 -12.28 -5.40 2.82
N LEU A 65 -13.02 -6.48 2.56
CA LEU A 65 -14.46 -6.52 2.81
C LEU A 65 -14.72 -7.01 4.23
N LEU A 66 -15.53 -6.25 4.97
CA LEU A 66 -16.08 -6.64 6.26
C LEU A 66 -17.60 -6.65 6.14
N GLY A 67 -18.17 -7.82 5.90
CA GLY A 67 -19.59 -7.96 5.52
C GLY A 67 -19.85 -7.32 4.16
N ASP A 68 -20.71 -6.31 4.12
CA ASP A 68 -21.08 -5.54 2.93
C ASP A 68 -20.26 -4.24 2.76
N ARG A 69 -19.28 -3.99 3.63
CA ARG A 69 -18.51 -2.74 3.66
C ARG A 69 -17.06 -2.96 3.25
N THR A 70 -16.55 -2.04 2.42
CA THR A 70 -15.11 -1.94 2.16
C THR A 70 -14.45 -1.10 3.24
N VAL A 71 -13.58 -1.71 4.03
CA VAL A 71 -12.74 -1.03 5.02
C VAL A 71 -11.39 -0.69 4.38
N SER A 72 -10.80 0.44 4.77
CA SER A 72 -9.48 0.85 4.30
C SER A 72 -8.62 1.34 5.45
N GLU A 73 -7.53 0.64 5.71
CA GLU A 73 -6.56 0.94 6.77
C GLU A 73 -5.26 1.47 6.17
N ALA A 74 -4.67 2.47 6.81
CA ALA A 74 -3.34 2.96 6.44
C ALA A 74 -2.27 2.03 7.04
N ILE A 75 -1.33 1.61 6.20
CA ILE A 75 -0.18 0.77 6.59
C ILE A 75 1.02 1.67 6.93
N ALA A 76 1.36 2.58 6.02
CA ALA A 76 2.50 3.46 6.15
C ALA A 76 2.41 4.64 5.18
N ARG A 77 3.21 5.68 5.44
CA ARG A 77 3.47 6.78 4.50
C ARG A 77 4.93 6.74 4.07
N VAL A 78 5.20 6.98 2.79
CA VAL A 78 6.56 7.03 2.24
C VAL A 78 6.75 8.23 1.34
N SER A 79 7.97 8.76 1.24
CA SER A 79 8.21 10.07 0.62
C SER A 79 8.16 10.07 -0.92
N ASN A 80 8.35 8.91 -1.57
CA ASN A 80 8.55 8.84 -3.01
C ASN A 80 7.92 7.59 -3.67
N ARG A 81 7.76 7.65 -5.00
CA ARG A 81 7.13 6.60 -5.81
C ARG A 81 7.86 5.26 -5.72
N SER A 82 9.20 5.27 -5.73
CA SER A 82 10.00 4.04 -5.66
C SER A 82 9.85 3.34 -4.31
N ALA A 83 9.80 4.11 -3.21
CA ALA A 83 9.48 3.59 -1.88
C ALA A 83 8.05 3.03 -1.81
N ALA A 84 7.09 3.65 -2.51
CA ALA A 84 5.72 3.15 -2.58
C ALA A 84 5.63 1.81 -3.33
N VAL A 85 6.29 1.71 -4.49
CA VAL A 85 6.33 0.49 -5.31
C VAL A 85 7.02 -0.65 -4.57
N SER A 86 8.19 -0.39 -3.97
CA SER A 86 8.92 -1.39 -3.18
C SER A 86 8.18 -1.78 -1.90
N GLY A 87 7.52 -0.82 -1.24
CA GLY A 87 6.68 -1.07 -0.07
C GLY A 87 5.50 -1.97 -0.40
N LEU A 88 4.77 -1.69 -1.49
CA LEU A 88 3.68 -2.55 -1.97
C LEU A 88 4.15 -3.97 -2.25
N LEU A 89 5.26 -4.12 -2.99
CA LEU A 89 5.82 -5.43 -3.29
C LEU A 89 6.18 -6.20 -2.00
N LYS A 90 6.80 -5.52 -1.03
CA LYS A 90 7.13 -6.10 0.27
C LYS A 90 5.88 -6.53 1.04
N CYS A 91 4.80 -5.75 1.01
CA CYS A 91 3.52 -6.11 1.59
C CYS A 91 2.94 -7.37 0.94
N MET A 92 2.95 -7.46 -0.40
CA MET A 92 2.44 -8.64 -1.12
C MET A 92 3.20 -9.91 -0.74
N HIS A 93 4.55 -9.87 -0.76
CA HIS A 93 5.36 -11.00 -0.33
C HIS A 93 5.07 -11.38 1.12
N ARG A 94 4.99 -10.40 2.02
CA ARG A 94 4.76 -10.68 3.44
C ARG A 94 3.40 -11.33 3.68
N VAL A 95 2.35 -10.88 3.00
CA VAL A 95 1.01 -11.50 3.07
C VAL A 95 1.04 -12.91 2.48
N HIS A 96 1.69 -13.10 1.32
CA HIS A 96 1.82 -14.40 0.68
C HIS A 96 2.59 -15.41 1.54
N ASP A 97 3.70 -15.00 2.16
CA ASP A 97 4.57 -15.89 2.94
C ASP A 97 4.02 -16.22 4.34
N SER A 98 3.20 -15.33 4.92
CA SER A 98 2.77 -15.46 6.33
C SER A 98 1.38 -16.06 6.47
N VAL A 99 0.55 -15.98 5.44
CA VAL A 99 -0.87 -16.31 5.55
C VAL A 99 -1.23 -17.34 4.49
N GLU A 100 -1.33 -18.62 4.90
CA GLU A 100 -1.68 -19.73 4.00
C GLU A 100 -3.00 -19.49 3.25
N ARG A 101 -3.93 -18.77 3.88
CA ARG A 101 -5.15 -18.23 3.26
C ARG A 101 -5.44 -16.85 3.81
N PRO A 102 -5.21 -15.77 3.04
CA PRO A 102 -5.37 -14.41 3.54
C PRO A 102 -6.86 -14.01 3.52
N SER A 103 -7.65 -14.72 4.32
CA SER A 103 -9.09 -14.53 4.51
C SER A 103 -9.44 -13.82 5.82
N ASP A 104 -8.51 -13.76 6.79
CA ASP A 104 -8.67 -12.98 8.01
C ASP A 104 -8.00 -11.60 7.88
N PRO A 105 -8.79 -10.51 7.81
CA PRO A 105 -8.25 -9.16 7.72
C PRO A 105 -7.41 -8.72 8.92
N ILE A 106 -7.67 -9.27 10.11
CA ILE A 106 -6.94 -8.90 11.33
C ILE A 106 -5.53 -9.47 11.26
N GLU A 107 -5.38 -10.75 10.92
CA GLU A 107 -4.07 -11.41 10.75
C GLU A 107 -3.22 -10.72 9.68
N VAL A 108 -3.86 -10.34 8.56
CA VAL A 108 -3.20 -9.58 7.49
C VAL A 108 -2.74 -8.21 7.98
N MET A 109 -3.58 -7.49 8.73
CA MET A 109 -3.22 -6.19 9.28
C MET A 109 -2.05 -6.28 10.27
N GLU A 110 -2.05 -7.26 11.17
CA GLU A 110 -0.94 -7.50 12.09
C GLU A 110 0.36 -7.84 11.35
N THR A 111 0.25 -8.60 10.27
CA THR A 111 1.38 -8.98 9.41
C THR A 111 1.97 -7.75 8.70
N LEU A 112 1.11 -6.87 8.19
CA LEU A 112 1.51 -5.64 7.52
C LEU A 112 2.12 -4.61 8.49
N GLY A 113 1.58 -4.51 9.72
CA GLY A 113 2.10 -3.59 10.75
C GLY A 113 3.52 -3.91 11.21
N LYS A 114 4.03 -5.12 10.97
CA LYS A 114 5.40 -5.55 11.30
C LYS A 114 6.42 -5.19 10.21
N ILE A 115 5.99 -4.58 9.10
CA ILE A 115 6.87 -4.28 7.97
C ILE A 115 7.61 -2.95 8.20
N SER A 116 8.94 -2.99 8.10
CA SER A 116 9.75 -1.76 8.01
C SER A 116 9.82 -1.27 6.56
N PHE A 117 9.50 0.00 6.33
CA PHE A 117 9.54 0.64 5.01
C PHE A 117 10.74 1.57 4.88
N SER A 118 11.32 1.62 3.68
CA SER A 118 12.28 2.67 3.33
C SER A 118 11.57 4.00 3.18
N ASP A 119 12.28 5.10 3.45
CA ASP A 119 11.75 6.47 3.29
C ASP A 119 10.42 6.72 4.02
N PHE A 120 10.25 6.07 5.17
CA PHE A 120 9.08 6.21 6.02
C PHE A 120 8.89 7.67 6.45
N VAL A 121 7.68 8.18 6.24
CA VAL A 121 7.26 9.51 6.69
C VAL A 121 6.46 9.33 7.97
N PRO A 122 6.89 9.92 9.10
CA PRO A 122 6.15 9.82 10.34
C PRO A 122 4.74 10.40 10.19
N GLU A 123 3.74 9.71 10.74
CA GLU A 123 2.49 10.39 11.05
C GLU A 123 2.72 11.28 12.27
N ASN A 124 2.83 12.60 12.08
CA ASN A 124 2.58 13.51 13.18
C ASN A 124 1.08 13.41 13.50
N ARG A 125 0.70 12.40 14.28
CA ARG A 125 -0.53 12.49 15.07
C ARG A 125 -0.29 13.65 16.04
N SER A 126 -0.76 14.85 15.69
CA SER A 126 -1.04 15.83 16.72
C SER A 126 -1.89 15.11 17.77
N PRO A 127 -1.48 15.07 19.05
CA PRO A 127 -2.33 14.49 20.06
C PRO A 127 -3.65 15.24 19.99
N SER A 128 -4.72 14.51 19.64
CA SER A 128 -6.08 15.01 19.80
C SER A 128 -6.23 15.26 21.30
N GLY A 129 -6.04 16.51 21.71
CA GLY A 129 -6.32 16.99 23.06
C GLY A 129 -7.81 17.11 23.30
#